data_AF-A0A372FBU0-F1
#
_entry.id   AF-A0A372FBU0-F1
#
_cell.length_a   1.000
_cell.length_b   1.000
_cell.length_c   1.000
_cell.angle_alpha   90.00
_cell.angle_beta   90.00
_cell.angle_gamma   90.00
#
_symmetry.space_group_name_H-M   'P 1'
#
loop_
_entity.id
_entity.type
_entity.pdbx_description
1 polymer ?
#
loop_
_entity_poly.entity_id
_entity_poly.type
_entity_poly.pdbx_seq_one_letter_code
_entity_poly.pdbx_strand_id
1 'polypeptide(L)'
;MFLKHYTGLSDEKLLAAFQTNWKVGEVIRDNALVSRILTFLARHCDMQKIQQVLIKAWKGKLESTNIVLMDATCYEVHMRFPTDVKLLWESCYFLWEEQIPALSKLSRSKTPRSKFKEQKIKQSVFFKRRKVSINATKRRRKALLYLLEKGIKTYQKLLNQTKGIHLSESIAQRFKTIKKVYLQQLYLIENNTTKVRDRTVSLSQPYIRPIVRGKENKLVSKYT
;
A
#
# COMPACT_ATOMS: atom_id res chain seq x y z
N MET A 1 8.26 18.32 -20.91
CA MET A 1 7.69 17.23 -20.09
C MET A 1 8.24 15.89 -20.57
N PHE A 2 8.09 15.59 -21.86
CA PHE A 2 8.54 14.33 -22.47
C PHE A 2 10.06 14.15 -22.52
N LEU A 3 10.82 15.16 -22.94
CA LEU A 3 12.29 15.08 -23.06
C LEU A 3 12.99 14.74 -21.75
N LYS A 4 12.63 15.40 -20.64
CA LYS A 4 13.21 15.13 -19.32
C LYS A 4 12.95 13.69 -18.85
N HIS A 5 11.74 13.20 -19.08
CA HIS A 5 11.37 11.83 -18.74
C HIS A 5 12.05 10.80 -19.67
N TYR A 6 12.15 11.10 -20.97
CA TYR A 6 12.76 10.24 -21.97
C TYR A 6 14.28 10.14 -21.81
N THR A 7 14.96 11.24 -21.48
CA THR A 7 16.43 11.26 -21.36
C THR A 7 16.92 11.05 -19.94
N GLY A 8 16.08 11.24 -18.92
CA GLY A 8 16.47 11.17 -17.52
C GLY A 8 17.44 12.28 -17.08
N LEU A 9 17.61 13.32 -17.88
CA LEU A 9 18.56 14.41 -17.62
C LEU A 9 17.95 15.47 -16.69
N SER A 10 18.80 16.16 -15.91
CA SER A 10 18.41 17.39 -15.20
C SER A 10 18.19 18.53 -16.18
N ASP A 11 17.54 19.61 -15.74
CA ASP A 11 17.28 20.77 -16.61
C ASP A 11 18.58 21.42 -17.12
N GLU A 12 19.62 21.46 -16.27
CA GLU A 12 20.97 21.90 -16.64
C GLU A 12 21.59 21.01 -17.73
N LYS A 13 21.47 19.68 -17.58
CA LYS A 13 22.00 18.73 -18.56
C LYS A 13 21.23 18.76 -19.87
N LEU A 14 19.92 19.03 -19.83
CA LEU A 14 19.10 19.25 -21.01
C LEU A 14 19.52 20.51 -21.75
N LEU A 15 19.80 21.60 -21.04
CA LEU A 15 20.28 22.84 -21.61
C LEU A 15 21.66 22.64 -22.28
N ALA A 16 22.57 21.94 -21.60
CA ALA A 16 23.87 21.58 -22.15
C ALA A 16 23.74 20.73 -23.41
N ALA A 17 22.89 19.69 -23.39
CA ALA A 17 22.64 18.84 -24.55
C ALA A 17 22.00 19.60 -25.73
N PHE A 18 21.12 20.55 -25.44
CA PHE A 18 20.51 21.40 -26.46
C PHE A 18 21.57 22.26 -27.16
N GLN A 19 22.48 22.84 -26.39
CA GLN A 19 23.55 23.69 -26.90
C GLN A 19 24.64 22.91 -27.66
N THR A 20 24.90 21.65 -27.30
CA THR A 20 25.83 20.79 -28.04
C THR A 20 25.23 20.26 -29.34
N ASN A 21 23.96 19.86 -29.30
CA ASN A 21 23.30 19.20 -30.43
C ASN A 21 22.82 20.21 -31.48
N TRP A 22 22.33 21.36 -31.03
CA TRP A 22 21.97 22.47 -31.89
C TRP A 22 23.07 23.50 -31.74
N LYS A 23 23.97 23.58 -32.72
CA LYS A 23 25.10 24.53 -32.74
C LYS A 23 24.58 25.97 -32.87
N VAL A 24 23.89 26.47 -31.86
CA VAL A 24 23.57 27.88 -31.72
C VAL A 24 24.89 28.58 -31.45
N GLY A 25 25.28 29.53 -32.30
CA GLY A 25 26.59 30.20 -32.24
C GLY A 25 26.86 30.97 -30.94
N GLU A 26 25.87 31.08 -30.05
CA GLU A 26 25.96 31.78 -28.78
C GLU A 26 25.63 30.85 -27.61
N VAL A 27 26.38 31.01 -26.51
CA VAL A 27 26.18 30.24 -25.28
C VAL A 27 24.91 30.72 -24.58
N ILE A 28 23.95 29.81 -24.40
CA ILE A 28 22.72 30.11 -23.67
C ILE A 28 23.04 30.12 -22.18
N ARG A 29 23.09 31.32 -21.57
CA ARG A 29 23.38 31.50 -20.14
C ARG A 29 22.13 31.41 -19.24
N ASP A 30 20.95 31.33 -19.83
CA ASP A 30 19.70 31.27 -19.08
C ASP A 30 19.39 29.86 -18.57
N ASN A 31 19.75 29.61 -17.31
CA ASN A 31 19.47 28.35 -16.62
C ASN A 31 17.97 28.10 -16.42
N ALA A 32 17.11 29.13 -16.49
CA ALA A 32 15.67 29.00 -16.35
C ALA A 32 14.95 28.71 -17.68
N LEU A 33 15.67 28.69 -18.81
CA LEU A 33 15.07 28.57 -20.15
C LEU A 33 14.16 27.34 -20.26
N VAL A 34 14.65 26.18 -19.83
CA VAL A 34 13.90 24.92 -19.87
C VAL A 34 12.61 25.03 -19.07
N SER A 35 12.66 25.55 -17.83
CA SER A 35 11.47 25.77 -17.00
C SER A 35 10.49 26.76 -17.60
N ARG A 36 10.96 27.85 -18.23
CA ARG A 36 10.10 28.83 -18.89
C ARG A 36 9.39 28.24 -20.09
N ILE A 37 10.09 27.49 -20.93
CA ILE A 37 9.50 26.77 -22.07
C ILE A 37 8.45 25.77 -21.57
N LEU A 38 8.77 24.99 -20.53
CA LEU A 38 7.82 24.03 -19.96
C LEU A 38 6.55 24.72 -19.43
N THR A 39 6.71 25.84 -18.74
CA THR A 39 5.58 26.63 -18.20
C THR A 39 4.75 27.24 -19.33
N PHE A 40 5.42 27.75 -20.37
CA PHE A 40 4.75 28.29 -21.55
C PHE A 40 3.92 27.21 -22.25
N LEU A 41 4.51 26.04 -22.50
CA LEU A 41 3.81 24.90 -23.08
C LEU A 41 2.64 24.45 -22.19
N ALA A 42 2.83 24.33 -20.87
CA ALA A 42 1.76 23.92 -19.97
C ALA A 42 0.52 24.84 -20.00
N ARG A 43 0.71 26.14 -20.29
CA ARG A 43 -0.38 27.13 -20.38
C ARG A 43 -1.05 27.19 -21.74
N HIS A 44 -0.30 26.96 -22.82
CA HIS A 44 -0.77 27.22 -24.19
C HIS A 44 -1.04 25.95 -25.00
N CYS A 45 -0.59 24.79 -24.52
CA CYS A 45 -0.82 23.53 -25.21
C CYS A 45 -2.04 22.81 -24.64
N ASP A 46 -2.99 22.52 -25.52
CA ASP A 46 -4.11 21.64 -25.23
C ASP A 46 -3.61 20.19 -25.19
N MET A 47 -3.38 19.69 -23.98
CA MET A 47 -2.85 18.35 -23.76
C MET A 47 -3.77 17.26 -24.34
N GLN A 48 -5.09 17.48 -24.41
CA GLN A 48 -6.02 16.50 -24.98
C GLN A 48 -5.80 16.37 -26.49
N LYS A 49 -5.67 17.49 -27.20
CA LYS A 49 -5.40 17.48 -28.65
C LYS A 49 -4.05 16.85 -28.97
N ILE A 50 -3.00 17.20 -28.22
CA ILE A 50 -1.67 16.60 -28.39
C ILE A 50 -1.74 15.09 -28.17
N GLN A 51 -2.40 14.66 -27.09
CA GLN A 51 -2.53 13.25 -26.76
C GLN A 51 -3.25 12.47 -27.89
N GLN A 52 -4.29 13.05 -28.50
CA GLN A 52 -4.96 12.43 -29.65
C GLN A 52 -4.02 12.24 -30.85
N VAL A 53 -3.21 13.27 -31.19
CA VAL A 53 -2.23 13.20 -32.28
C VAL A 53 -1.19 12.12 -32.00
N LEU A 54 -0.65 12.10 -30.78
CA LEU A 54 0.33 11.09 -30.35
C LEU A 54 -0.24 9.68 -30.39
N ILE A 55 -1.44 9.47 -29.86
CA ILE A 55 -2.11 8.16 -29.91
C ILE A 55 -2.30 7.70 -31.34
N LYS A 56 -2.78 8.56 -32.25
CA LYS A 56 -2.96 8.20 -33.67
C LYS A 56 -1.63 7.76 -34.31
N ALA A 57 -0.56 8.51 -34.07
CA ALA A 57 0.75 8.19 -34.63
C ALA A 57 1.38 6.92 -34.04
N TRP A 58 1.09 6.61 -32.77
CA TRP A 58 1.71 5.48 -32.06
C TRP A 58 0.84 4.23 -31.99
N LYS A 59 -0.45 4.29 -32.36
CA LYS A 59 -1.40 3.18 -32.24
C LYS A 59 -0.91 1.87 -32.87
N GLY A 60 -0.24 1.92 -34.02
CA GLY A 60 0.31 0.74 -34.70
C GLY A 60 1.61 0.19 -34.12
N LYS A 61 2.25 0.91 -33.18
CA LYS A 61 3.52 0.54 -32.53
C LYS A 61 3.35 0.16 -31.05
N LEU A 62 2.15 0.30 -30.50
CA LEU A 62 1.86 -0.03 -29.10
C LEU A 62 1.50 -1.50 -28.98
N GLU A 63 2.26 -2.26 -28.18
CA GLU A 63 2.01 -3.68 -27.93
C GLU A 63 0.73 -3.93 -27.12
N SER A 64 0.33 -2.99 -26.26
CA SER A 64 -0.82 -3.14 -25.38
C SER A 64 -1.62 -1.84 -25.28
N THR A 65 -2.67 -1.71 -26.09
CA THR A 65 -3.55 -0.53 -26.09
C THR A 65 -4.59 -0.52 -24.98
N ASN A 66 -4.76 -1.65 -24.28
CA ASN A 66 -5.66 -1.84 -23.16
C ASN A 66 -5.00 -1.56 -21.79
N ILE A 67 -3.70 -1.30 -21.76
CA ILE A 67 -2.94 -1.08 -20.52
C ILE A 67 -2.53 0.38 -20.45
N VAL A 68 -2.84 1.03 -19.32
CA VAL A 68 -2.38 2.37 -19.00
C VAL A 68 -1.29 2.25 -17.95
N LEU A 69 -0.10 2.77 -18.26
CA LEU A 69 0.99 2.87 -17.31
C LEU A 69 0.99 4.29 -16.75
N MET A 70 0.60 4.42 -15.49
CA MET A 70 0.58 5.69 -14.76
C MET A 70 1.38 5.53 -13.47
N ASP A 71 1.96 6.64 -13.02
CA ASP A 71 2.71 6.63 -11.76
C ASP A 71 1.76 6.35 -10.59
N ALA A 72 2.21 5.48 -9.67
CA ALA A 72 1.40 5.08 -8.53
C ALA A 72 1.07 6.25 -7.58
N THR A 73 1.83 7.34 -7.61
CA THR A 73 1.56 8.55 -6.82
C THR A 73 0.42 9.40 -7.39
N CYS A 74 -0.01 9.14 -8.63
CA CYS A 74 -1.12 9.86 -9.26
C CYS A 74 -2.50 9.33 -8.85
N TYR A 75 -2.58 8.20 -8.14
CA TYR A 75 -3.84 7.61 -7.71
C TYR A 75 -4.06 7.80 -6.21
N GLU A 76 -5.20 8.39 -5.88
CA GLU A 76 -5.68 8.42 -4.51
C GLU A 76 -6.16 7.03 -4.11
N VAL A 77 -5.39 6.38 -3.24
CA VAL A 77 -5.84 5.15 -2.58
C VAL A 77 -6.42 5.54 -1.24
N HIS A 78 -7.72 5.30 -1.04
CA HIS A 78 -8.40 5.48 0.26
C HIS A 78 -8.01 4.38 1.25
N MET A 79 -6.71 4.26 1.53
CA MET A 79 -6.16 3.43 2.57
C MET A 79 -5.26 4.25 3.48
N ARG A 80 -5.33 3.95 4.77
CA ARG A 80 -4.39 4.53 5.74
C ARG A 80 -2.98 3.97 5.53
N PHE A 81 -2.00 4.69 6.04
CA PHE A 81 -0.61 4.22 6.04
C PHE A 81 -0.47 2.84 6.74
N PRO A 82 0.03 1.80 6.04
CA PRO A 82 0.01 0.43 6.53
C PRO A 82 1.17 0.14 7.49
N THR A 83 0.85 -0.18 8.76
CA THR A 83 1.83 -0.69 9.73
C THR A 83 1.38 -2.03 10.30
N ASP A 84 2.33 -2.88 10.73
CA ASP A 84 2.02 -4.22 11.27
C ASP A 84 1.02 -4.15 12.44
N VAL A 85 1.28 -3.27 13.41
CA VAL A 85 0.43 -3.08 14.59
C VAL A 85 -0.98 -2.67 14.18
N LYS A 86 -1.07 -1.78 13.20
CA LYS A 86 -2.30 -1.26 12.65
C LYS A 86 -3.11 -2.39 11.99
N LEU A 87 -2.49 -3.16 11.09
CA LEU A 87 -3.14 -4.26 10.35
C LEU A 87 -3.57 -5.41 11.29
N LEU A 88 -2.72 -5.76 12.26
CA LEU A 88 -3.05 -6.75 13.29
C LEU A 88 -4.22 -6.28 14.17
N TRP A 89 -4.26 -4.99 14.53
CA TRP A 89 -5.35 -4.45 15.33
C TRP A 89 -6.69 -4.50 14.59
N GLU A 90 -6.72 -4.11 13.31
CA GLU A 90 -7.94 -4.22 12.48
C GLU A 90 -8.42 -5.66 12.38
N SER A 91 -7.48 -6.61 12.25
CA SER A 91 -7.79 -8.04 12.21
C SER A 91 -8.40 -8.52 13.53
N CYS A 92 -7.82 -8.12 14.65
CA CYS A 92 -8.35 -8.42 15.99
C CYS A 92 -9.73 -7.77 16.21
N TYR A 93 -9.90 -6.52 15.82
CA TYR A 93 -11.15 -5.77 15.97
C TYR A 93 -12.28 -6.44 15.19
N PHE A 94 -12.04 -6.76 13.92
CA PHE A 94 -12.99 -7.48 13.07
C PHE A 94 -13.45 -8.80 13.73
N LEU A 95 -12.52 -9.60 14.25
CA LEU A 95 -12.89 -10.88 14.87
C LEU A 95 -13.60 -10.71 16.21
N TRP A 96 -13.00 -9.96 17.14
CA TRP A 96 -13.43 -9.93 18.55
C TRP A 96 -14.57 -8.96 18.85
N GLU A 97 -14.69 -7.87 18.08
CA GLU A 97 -15.75 -6.89 18.28
C GLU A 97 -16.94 -7.15 17.35
N GLU A 98 -16.69 -7.51 16.09
CA GLU A 98 -17.76 -7.64 15.09
C GLU A 98 -18.23 -9.11 14.97
N GLN A 99 -17.35 -10.01 14.53
CA GLN A 99 -17.78 -11.33 14.06
C GLN A 99 -18.11 -12.33 15.18
N ILE A 100 -17.26 -12.47 16.20
CA ILE A 100 -17.48 -13.41 17.29
C ILE A 100 -18.75 -13.06 18.08
N PRO A 101 -18.97 -11.80 18.52
CA PRO A 101 -20.19 -11.44 19.23
C PRO A 101 -21.45 -11.60 18.37
N ALA A 102 -21.40 -11.21 17.08
CA ALA A 102 -22.54 -11.36 16.17
C ALA A 102 -22.94 -12.83 16.01
N LEU A 103 -21.96 -13.72 15.79
CA LEU A 103 -22.21 -15.14 15.62
C LEU A 103 -22.68 -15.79 16.93
N SER A 104 -22.10 -15.44 18.07
CA SER A 104 -22.54 -15.93 19.39
C SER A 104 -23.97 -15.52 19.72
N LYS A 105 -24.36 -14.26 19.40
CA LYS A 105 -25.73 -13.78 19.59
C LYS A 105 -26.72 -14.58 18.73
N LEU A 106 -26.35 -14.84 17.48
CA LEU A 106 -27.18 -15.59 16.55
C LEU A 106 -27.34 -17.06 16.96
N SER A 107 -26.25 -17.70 17.42
CA SER A 107 -26.27 -19.08 17.90
C SER A 107 -26.77 -19.23 19.34
N ARG A 108 -27.27 -18.15 19.96
CA ARG A 108 -27.70 -18.08 21.38
C ARG A 108 -26.66 -18.66 22.36
N SER A 109 -25.39 -18.56 21.99
CA SER A 109 -24.27 -19.09 22.77
C SER A 109 -23.59 -17.96 23.54
N LYS A 110 -22.99 -18.29 24.68
CA LYS A 110 -22.22 -17.31 25.46
C LYS A 110 -20.99 -16.86 24.69
N THR A 111 -20.78 -15.54 24.61
CA THR A 111 -19.58 -14.98 23.98
C THR A 111 -18.31 -15.47 24.70
N PRO A 112 -17.34 -16.04 23.97
CA PRO A 112 -16.09 -16.53 24.56
C PRO A 112 -15.33 -15.44 25.31
N ARG A 113 -14.82 -15.77 26.51
CA ARG A 113 -14.03 -14.84 27.32
C ARG A 113 -12.69 -14.57 26.63
N SER A 114 -12.33 -13.29 26.50
CA SER A 114 -11.05 -12.87 25.94
C SER A 114 -10.49 -11.65 26.66
N LYS A 115 -9.19 -11.38 26.46
CA LYS A 115 -8.55 -10.14 26.93
C LYS A 115 -8.79 -8.97 25.98
N PHE A 116 -9.71 -9.07 25.01
CA PHE A 116 -9.89 -8.05 23.98
C PHE A 116 -10.18 -6.66 24.55
N LYS A 117 -11.07 -6.55 25.54
CA LYS A 117 -11.38 -5.26 26.21
C LYS A 117 -10.13 -4.58 26.79
N GLU A 118 -9.28 -5.33 27.48
CA GLU A 118 -8.01 -4.85 28.02
C GLU A 118 -7.05 -4.42 26.89
N GLN A 119 -6.97 -5.22 25.82
CA GLN A 119 -6.13 -4.90 24.67
C GLN A 119 -6.62 -3.68 23.90
N LYS A 120 -7.93 -3.43 23.84
CA LYS A 120 -8.55 -2.23 23.24
C LYS A 120 -8.10 -0.96 23.95
N ILE A 121 -8.09 -0.97 25.29
CA ILE A 121 -7.58 0.15 26.10
C ILE A 121 -6.08 0.37 25.81
N LYS A 122 -5.28 -0.71 25.86
CA LYS A 122 -3.84 -0.64 25.57
C LYS A 122 -3.54 -0.13 24.16
N GLN A 123 -4.39 -0.47 23.19
CA GLN A 123 -4.25 -0.01 21.81
C GLN A 123 -4.58 1.48 21.67
N SER A 124 -5.64 1.96 22.33
CA SER A 124 -5.98 3.39 22.35
C SER A 124 -4.84 4.22 22.93
N VAL A 125 -4.27 3.79 24.06
CA VAL A 125 -3.09 4.41 24.66
C VAL A 125 -1.89 4.39 23.70
N PHE A 126 -1.65 3.28 23.00
CA PHE A 126 -0.57 3.17 22.02
C PHE A 126 -0.73 4.16 20.87
N PHE A 127 -1.94 4.34 20.34
CA PHE A 127 -2.21 5.28 19.24
C PHE A 127 -2.13 6.75 19.65
N LYS A 128 -2.40 7.09 20.91
CA LYS A 128 -2.29 8.47 21.43
C LYS A 128 -0.84 8.92 21.66
N ARG A 129 0.15 8.02 21.59
CA ARG A 129 1.55 8.38 21.82
C ARG A 129 2.15 9.11 20.62
N ARG A 130 2.67 10.32 20.85
CA ARG A 130 3.37 11.12 19.82
C ARG A 130 4.62 10.43 19.25
N LYS A 131 5.39 9.74 20.11
CA LYS A 131 6.58 8.97 19.72
C LYS A 131 6.50 7.57 20.33
N VAL A 132 6.70 6.54 19.50
CA VAL A 132 6.66 5.14 19.94
C VAL A 132 8.03 4.51 19.72
N SER A 133 8.61 3.94 20.78
CA SER A 133 9.88 3.23 20.67
C SER A 133 9.75 1.92 19.89
N ILE A 134 10.84 1.50 19.25
CA ILE A 134 10.91 0.23 18.50
C ILE A 134 10.51 -0.95 19.40
N ASN A 135 10.98 -0.96 20.65
CA ASN A 135 10.66 -2.01 21.62
C ASN A 135 9.18 -2.00 22.01
N ALA A 136 8.56 -0.84 22.17
CA ALA A 136 7.12 -0.74 22.42
C ALA A 136 6.32 -1.28 21.22
N THR A 137 6.72 -0.96 19.99
CA THR A 137 6.11 -1.49 18.76
C THR A 137 6.24 -3.01 18.67
N LYS A 138 7.44 -3.56 18.93
CA LYS A 138 7.67 -5.02 18.94
C LYS A 138 6.79 -5.74 19.98
N ARG A 139 6.72 -5.21 21.21
CA ARG A 139 5.86 -5.74 22.28
C ARG A 139 4.38 -5.70 21.88
N ARG A 140 3.92 -4.57 21.32
CA ARG A 140 2.54 -4.40 20.87
C ARG A 140 2.18 -5.36 19.74
N ARG A 141 3.09 -5.53 18.77
CA ARG A 141 2.94 -6.47 17.65
C ARG A 141 2.77 -7.91 18.15
N LYS A 142 3.67 -8.39 19.01
CA LYS A 142 3.58 -9.75 19.61
C LYS A 142 2.27 -9.96 20.36
N ALA A 143 1.87 -9.00 21.19
CA ALA A 143 0.63 -9.11 21.96
C ALA A 143 -0.63 -9.13 21.07
N LEU A 144 -0.64 -8.38 19.97
CA LEU A 144 -1.75 -8.44 19.00
C LEU A 144 -1.74 -9.75 18.21
N LEU A 145 -0.56 -10.26 17.83
CA LEU A 145 -0.46 -11.52 17.11
C LEU A 145 -1.02 -12.70 17.93
N TYR A 146 -0.71 -12.75 19.22
CA TYR A 146 -1.27 -13.76 20.13
C TYR A 146 -2.79 -13.64 20.28
N LEU A 147 -3.31 -12.41 20.40
CA LEU A 147 -4.75 -12.16 20.46
C LEU A 147 -5.45 -12.56 19.16
N LEU A 148 -4.79 -12.33 18.02
CA LEU A 148 -5.29 -12.68 16.70
C LEU A 148 -5.37 -14.19 16.52
N GLU A 149 -4.32 -14.93 16.90
CA GLU A 149 -4.31 -16.39 16.87
C GLU A 149 -5.50 -16.97 17.66
N LYS A 150 -5.71 -16.49 18.89
CA LYS A 150 -6.86 -16.89 19.71
C LYS A 150 -8.19 -16.55 19.04
N GLY A 151 -8.29 -15.37 18.43
CA GLY A 151 -9.48 -14.94 17.70
C GLY A 151 -9.78 -15.86 16.52
N ILE A 152 -8.77 -16.21 15.72
CA ILE A 152 -8.91 -17.12 14.58
C ILE A 152 -9.41 -18.49 15.04
N LYS A 153 -8.78 -19.09 16.07
CA LYS A 153 -9.19 -20.39 16.61
C LYS A 153 -10.63 -20.36 17.16
N THR A 154 -10.97 -19.28 17.87
CA THR A 154 -12.30 -19.12 18.50
C THR A 154 -13.38 -18.96 17.43
N TYR A 155 -13.15 -18.09 16.45
CA TYR A 155 -14.10 -17.85 15.37
C TYR A 155 -14.26 -19.10 14.48
N GLN A 156 -13.18 -19.81 14.17
CA GLN A 156 -13.26 -21.07 13.43
C GLN A 156 -14.07 -22.13 14.19
N LYS A 157 -13.88 -22.26 15.51
CA LYS A 157 -14.66 -23.19 16.33
C LYS A 157 -16.15 -22.84 16.30
N LEU A 158 -16.49 -21.55 16.43
CA LEU A 158 -17.88 -21.09 16.34
C LEU A 158 -18.47 -21.37 14.96
N LEU A 159 -17.75 -21.06 13.87
CA LEU A 159 -18.20 -21.35 12.51
C LEU A 159 -18.46 -22.84 12.30
N ASN A 160 -17.61 -23.71 12.83
CA ASN A 160 -17.80 -25.16 12.73
C ASN A 160 -19.06 -25.61 13.49
N GLN A 161 -19.29 -25.06 14.69
CA GLN A 161 -20.48 -25.36 15.51
C GLN A 161 -21.77 -24.87 14.86
N THR A 162 -21.72 -23.70 14.23
CA THR A 162 -22.88 -23.10 13.55
C THR A 162 -22.99 -23.52 12.09
N LYS A 163 -22.18 -24.48 11.60
CA LYS A 163 -22.15 -24.89 10.18
C LYS A 163 -22.05 -23.70 9.20
N GLY A 164 -21.35 -22.63 9.60
CA GLY A 164 -21.16 -21.44 8.77
C GLY A 164 -22.40 -20.55 8.60
N ILE A 165 -23.42 -20.67 9.48
CA ILE A 165 -24.59 -19.78 9.47
C ILE A 165 -24.15 -18.31 9.39
N HIS A 166 -24.73 -17.55 8.45
CA HIS A 166 -24.45 -16.13 8.18
C HIS A 166 -23.01 -15.77 7.74
N LEU A 167 -22.23 -16.74 7.25
CA LEU A 167 -20.95 -16.44 6.62
C LEU A 167 -21.16 -15.96 5.17
N SER A 168 -21.22 -14.64 4.97
CA SER A 168 -21.23 -14.08 3.61
C SER A 168 -19.88 -14.30 2.93
N GLU A 169 -19.88 -14.30 1.58
CA GLU A 169 -18.65 -14.41 0.79
C GLU A 169 -17.63 -13.32 1.15
N SER A 170 -18.10 -12.09 1.36
CA SER A 170 -17.25 -10.97 1.75
C SER A 170 -16.59 -11.17 3.13
N ILE A 171 -17.31 -11.73 4.10
CA ILE A 171 -16.78 -12.07 5.42
C ILE A 171 -15.80 -13.24 5.32
N ALA A 172 -16.13 -14.27 4.54
CA ALA A 172 -15.26 -15.42 4.31
C ALA A 172 -13.92 -15.00 3.70
N GLN A 173 -13.96 -14.16 2.66
CA GLN A 173 -12.76 -13.66 1.99
C GLN A 173 -11.93 -12.75 2.90
N ARG A 174 -12.58 -11.92 3.72
CA ARG A 174 -11.89 -11.10 4.73
C ARG A 174 -11.26 -11.97 5.82
N PHE A 175 -11.93 -13.04 6.26
CA PHE A 175 -11.37 -13.98 7.22
C PHE A 175 -10.19 -14.77 6.65
N LYS A 176 -10.26 -15.20 5.39
CA LYS A 176 -9.13 -15.80 4.66
C LYS A 176 -7.93 -14.85 4.60
N THR A 177 -8.19 -13.58 4.30
CA THR A 177 -7.16 -12.53 4.34
C THR A 177 -6.55 -12.39 5.74
N ILE A 178 -7.36 -12.39 6.79
CA ILE A 178 -6.87 -12.31 8.18
C ILE A 178 -5.97 -13.51 8.53
N LYS A 179 -6.34 -14.73 8.13
CA LYS A 179 -5.48 -15.91 8.31
C LYS A 179 -4.13 -15.73 7.59
N LYS A 180 -4.14 -15.20 6.36
CA LYS A 180 -2.91 -14.86 5.62
C LYS A 180 -2.09 -13.81 6.36
N VAL A 181 -2.71 -12.73 6.87
CA VAL A 181 -2.03 -11.71 7.68
C VAL A 181 -1.35 -12.34 8.89
N TYR A 182 -2.05 -13.22 9.62
CA TYR A 182 -1.48 -13.93 10.77
C TYR A 182 -0.22 -14.71 10.39
N LEU A 183 -0.28 -15.53 9.33
CA LEU A 183 0.86 -16.31 8.86
C LEU A 183 2.04 -15.43 8.42
N GLN A 184 1.77 -14.37 7.67
CA GLN A 184 2.81 -13.43 7.24
C GLN A 184 3.47 -12.73 8.44
N GLN A 185 2.69 -12.33 9.44
CA GLN A 185 3.21 -11.65 10.64
C GLN A 185 3.96 -12.61 11.58
N LEU A 186 3.52 -13.86 11.66
CA LEU A 186 4.23 -14.91 12.39
C LEU A 186 5.61 -15.15 11.76
N TYR A 187 5.64 -15.37 10.44
CA TYR A 187 6.88 -15.55 9.68
C TYR A 187 7.86 -14.39 9.86
N LEU A 188 7.39 -13.14 9.80
CA LEU A 188 8.22 -11.94 10.03
C LEU A 188 8.84 -11.92 11.43
N ILE A 189 8.14 -12.43 12.45
CA ILE A 189 8.64 -12.47 13.82
C ILE A 189 9.61 -13.64 14.03
N GLU A 190 9.29 -14.83 13.55
CA GLU A 190 10.08 -16.04 13.74
C GLU A 190 11.41 -15.99 12.98
N ASN A 191 11.38 -15.50 11.74
CA ASN A 191 12.57 -15.41 10.88
C ASN A 191 13.32 -14.07 11.04
N ASN A 192 12.88 -13.23 11.98
CA ASN A 192 13.45 -11.89 12.25
C ASN A 192 13.69 -11.06 10.96
N THR A 193 12.76 -11.16 10.00
CA THR A 193 12.85 -10.52 8.69
C THR A 193 11.80 -9.42 8.54
N THR A 194 12.03 -8.52 7.58
CA THR A 194 11.10 -7.44 7.20
C THR A 194 10.43 -7.69 5.86
N LYS A 195 10.87 -8.72 5.13
CA LYS A 195 10.41 -9.04 3.79
C LYS A 195 9.54 -10.30 3.81
N VAL A 196 8.39 -10.20 3.17
CA VAL A 196 7.50 -11.33 2.86
C VAL A 196 6.92 -11.09 1.48
N ARG A 197 6.93 -12.14 0.65
CA ARG A 197 6.32 -12.12 -0.67
C ARG A 197 4.81 -11.91 -0.56
N ASP A 198 4.26 -11.09 -1.45
CA ASP A 198 2.84 -10.75 -1.48
C ASP A 198 2.29 -10.25 -0.13
N ARG A 199 3.09 -9.42 0.56
CA ARG A 199 2.73 -8.88 1.87
C ARG A 199 1.40 -8.12 1.80
N THR A 200 0.48 -8.55 2.65
CA THR A 200 -0.82 -7.90 2.80
C THR A 200 -0.65 -6.60 3.57
N VAL A 201 -1.20 -5.49 3.07
CA VAL A 201 -1.11 -4.16 3.69
C VAL A 201 -2.44 -3.61 4.19
N SER A 202 -3.55 -4.13 3.65
CA SER A 202 -4.92 -3.71 3.99
C SER A 202 -5.84 -4.92 4.00
N LEU A 203 -6.82 -4.93 4.91
CA LEU A 203 -7.89 -5.94 4.92
C LEU A 203 -9.00 -5.63 3.91
N SER A 204 -9.27 -4.36 3.62
CA SER A 204 -10.29 -3.94 2.66
C SER A 204 -9.81 -4.04 1.22
N GLN A 205 -8.51 -3.83 1.00
CA GLN A 205 -7.87 -3.85 -0.31
C GLN A 205 -6.69 -4.85 -0.31
N PRO A 206 -6.96 -6.16 -0.19
CA PRO A 206 -5.92 -7.18 -0.02
C PRO A 206 -5.09 -7.43 -1.28
N TYR A 207 -5.44 -6.85 -2.43
CA TYR A 207 -4.68 -6.92 -3.68
C TYR A 207 -3.55 -5.88 -3.74
N ILE A 208 -3.61 -4.83 -2.92
CA ILE A 208 -2.56 -3.81 -2.87
C ILE A 208 -1.30 -4.40 -2.25
N ARG A 209 -0.14 -4.00 -2.76
CA ARG A 209 1.18 -4.47 -2.31
C ARG A 209 2.04 -3.28 -1.83
N PRO A 210 2.97 -3.49 -0.88
CA PRO A 210 3.91 -2.46 -0.49
C PRO A 210 4.81 -2.08 -1.66
N ILE A 211 4.98 -0.78 -1.87
CA ILE A 211 5.92 -0.24 -2.85
C ILE A 211 7.31 -0.17 -2.21
N VAL A 212 8.33 -0.74 -2.88
CA VAL A 212 9.72 -0.59 -2.45
C VAL A 212 10.20 0.81 -2.84
N ARG A 213 10.22 1.73 -1.89
CA ARG A 213 10.82 3.04 -2.10
C ARG A 213 12.33 2.93 -1.92
N GLY A 214 13.07 2.95 -3.02
CA GLY A 214 14.53 3.10 -3.01
C GLY A 214 14.95 4.49 -2.53
N LYS A 215 16.11 4.58 -1.89
CA LYS A 215 16.86 5.85 -1.87
C LYS A 215 17.65 5.92 -3.18
N GLU A 216 17.80 7.10 -3.74
CA GLU A 216 18.48 7.36 -5.03
C GLU A 216 19.83 6.64 -5.15
N ASN A 217 20.56 6.51 -4.04
CA ASN A 217 21.89 5.88 -3.98
C ASN A 217 21.88 4.37 -3.65
N LYS A 218 20.73 3.68 -3.67
CA LYS A 218 20.65 2.24 -3.33
C LYS A 218 19.83 1.46 -4.34
N LEU A 219 20.43 0.38 -4.85
CA LEU A 219 19.75 -0.61 -5.67
C LEU A 219 18.50 -1.14 -4.94
N VAL A 220 17.37 -1.02 -5.61
CA VAL A 220 16.09 -1.54 -5.11
C VAL A 220 16.13 -3.05 -5.27
N SER A 221 16.27 -3.78 -4.16
CA SER A 221 16.11 -5.24 -4.15
C SER A 221 14.67 -5.56 -4.58
N LYS A 222 14.52 -6.05 -5.82
CA LYS A 222 13.26 -6.63 -6.31
C LYS A 222 12.91 -7.82 -5.41
N TYR A 223 11.63 -7.96 -5.09
CA TYR A 223 11.13 -9.11 -4.33
C TYR A 223 11.33 -10.38 -5.17
N THR A 224 12.02 -11.38 -4.63
CA THR A 224 11.91 -12.79 -5.05
C THR A 224 10.81 -13.46 -4.22
#